data_AF-A0A5P3IFH2-F1
#
_entry.id   AF-A0A5P3IFH2-F1
#
_cell.length_a   1.000
_cell.length_b   1.000
_cell.length_c   1.000
_cell.angle_alpha   90.00
_cell.angle_beta   90.00
_cell.angle_gamma   90.00
#
_symmetry.space_group_name_H-M   'P 1'
#
loop_
_entity.id
_entity.type
_entity.pdbx_description
1 polymer ?
#
loop_
_entity_poly.entity_id
_entity_poly.type
_entity_poly.pdbx_seq_one_letter_code
_entity_poly.pdbx_strand_id
1 'polypeptide(L)'
;MIEFLQLRHQLIPYLYSANFMTAFKGKALIEPIYYEYPLEEEAYNHRNQYNFGDQLMVAPITKKMNFNLQMGNVEVWFPEGIWYDFFTGQRYDGNVSLKVYREITEIPVFAKAGAIIPLDKNPLIKEEIPSEIIWKIFPGADGEYTLLEDDNETKAKFVEGIFTITSKQETMRKHTIVYGGKEIVSGKIGNFSIDLKEEEGQFDWDFATSLFRRLDIAEIDYEEKDQILQKLSLIKEYDKQVAYIKTIENAELEDSLFELLYSGK
;
A
#
# COMPACT_ATOMS: atom_id res chain seq x y z
N MET A 1 -9.33 4.79 14.65
CA MET A 1 -10.21 3.60 14.89
C MET A 1 -11.41 3.57 13.94
N ILE A 2 -12.18 4.64 13.79
CA ILE A 2 -13.34 4.70 12.86
C ILE A 2 -12.91 4.43 11.42
N GLU A 3 -11.80 5.02 10.96
CA GLU A 3 -11.27 4.85 9.60
C GLU A 3 -10.98 3.39 9.27
N PHE A 4 -10.36 2.61 10.16
CA PHE A 4 -10.12 1.19 9.93
C PHE A 4 -11.41 0.35 9.90
N LEU A 5 -12.42 0.72 10.68
CA LEU A 5 -13.73 0.07 10.62
C LEU A 5 -14.41 0.37 9.28
N GLN A 6 -14.29 1.59 8.76
CA GLN A 6 -14.77 1.94 7.43
C GLN A 6 -13.99 1.22 6.33
N LEU A 7 -12.66 1.18 6.43
CA LEU A 7 -11.80 0.45 5.49
C LEU A 7 -12.16 -1.04 5.43
N ARG A 8 -12.44 -1.66 6.58
CA ARG A 8 -12.90 -3.05 6.60
C ARG A 8 -14.19 -3.25 5.80
N HIS A 9 -15.13 -2.32 5.88
CA HIS A 9 -16.36 -2.37 5.08
C HIS A 9 -16.06 -2.10 3.60
N GLN A 10 -15.17 -1.17 3.28
CA GLN A 10 -14.69 -0.96 1.91
C GLN A 10 -14.08 -2.24 1.34
N LEU A 11 -13.35 -3.02 2.15
CA LEU A 11 -12.72 -4.27 1.72
C LEU A 11 -13.69 -5.46 1.63
N ILE A 12 -15.01 -5.31 1.84
CA ILE A 12 -15.96 -6.42 1.74
C ILE A 12 -15.82 -7.22 0.43
N PRO A 13 -15.74 -6.60 -0.77
CA PRO A 13 -15.53 -7.34 -2.03
C PRO A 13 -14.25 -8.20 -2.02
N TYR A 14 -13.16 -7.63 -1.48
CA TYR A 14 -11.87 -8.31 -1.36
C TYR A 14 -11.93 -9.48 -0.38
N LEU A 15 -12.48 -9.24 0.81
CA LEU A 15 -12.63 -10.20 1.89
C LEU A 15 -13.54 -11.36 1.51
N TYR A 16 -14.66 -11.07 0.85
CA TYR A 16 -15.60 -12.09 0.42
C TYR A 16 -14.93 -13.06 -0.57
N SER A 17 -14.21 -12.54 -1.57
CA SER A 17 -13.50 -13.37 -2.54
C SER A 17 -12.42 -14.24 -1.87
N ALA A 18 -11.67 -13.68 -0.91
CA ALA A 18 -10.70 -14.44 -0.14
C ALA A 18 -11.35 -15.54 0.73
N ASN A 19 -12.48 -15.24 1.39
CA ASN A 19 -13.23 -16.22 2.19
C ASN A 19 -13.81 -17.34 1.32
N PHE A 20 -14.27 -17.02 0.11
CA PHE A 20 -14.69 -18.00 -0.89
C PHE A 20 -13.51 -18.94 -1.23
N MET A 21 -12.33 -18.39 -1.49
CA MET A 21 -11.13 -19.17 -1.77
C MET A 21 -10.72 -20.06 -0.59
N THR A 22 -10.87 -19.58 0.65
CA THR A 22 -10.68 -20.40 1.85
C THR A 22 -11.67 -21.56 1.91
N ALA A 23 -12.96 -21.30 1.71
CA ALA A 23 -14.01 -22.33 1.81
C ALA A 23 -13.88 -23.42 0.74
N PHE A 24 -13.59 -23.04 -0.51
CA PHE A 24 -13.61 -23.98 -1.64
C PHE A 24 -12.24 -24.53 -2.05
N LYS A 25 -11.15 -23.79 -1.77
CA LYS A 25 -9.79 -24.18 -2.18
C LYS A 25 -8.82 -24.34 -1.01
N GLY A 26 -9.23 -24.03 0.22
CA GLY A 26 -8.38 -24.12 1.41
C GLY A 26 -7.26 -23.09 1.46
N LYS A 27 -7.29 -22.05 0.60
CA LYS A 27 -6.30 -20.96 0.61
C LYS A 27 -6.66 -19.96 1.70
N ALA A 28 -5.77 -19.73 2.66
CA ALA A 28 -6.08 -18.87 3.80
C ALA A 28 -6.06 -17.39 3.39
N LEU A 29 -6.92 -16.56 3.97
CA LEU A 29 -6.85 -15.10 3.80
C LEU A 29 -5.55 -14.52 4.38
N ILE A 30 -5.03 -15.11 5.46
CA ILE A 30 -3.79 -14.67 6.09
C ILE A 30 -2.77 -15.80 5.92
N GLU A 31 -1.72 -15.53 5.15
CA GLU A 31 -0.67 -16.50 4.86
C GLU A 31 0.69 -15.92 5.27
N PRO A 32 1.57 -16.72 5.89
CA PRO A 32 2.92 -16.27 6.17
C PRO A 32 3.69 -16.10 4.85
N ILE A 33 4.61 -15.14 4.80
CA ILE A 33 5.29 -14.75 3.56
C ILE A 33 6.10 -15.89 2.93
N TYR A 34 6.66 -16.79 3.75
CA TYR A 34 7.41 -17.94 3.25
C TYR A 34 6.56 -18.93 2.43
N TYR A 35 5.24 -18.80 2.38
CA TYR A 35 4.41 -19.57 1.43
C TYR A 35 4.65 -19.13 -0.01
N GLU A 36 4.81 -17.83 -0.25
CA GLU A 36 5.09 -17.27 -1.58
C GLU A 36 6.60 -17.29 -1.89
N TYR A 37 7.43 -17.10 -0.86
CA TYR A 37 8.89 -17.04 -0.99
C TYR A 37 9.59 -18.14 -0.16
N PRO A 38 9.38 -19.44 -0.47
CA PRO A 38 9.88 -20.54 0.36
C PRO A 38 11.40 -20.74 0.29
N LEU A 39 12.08 -20.15 -0.70
CA LEU A 39 13.53 -20.27 -0.89
C LEU A 39 14.31 -19.07 -0.33
N GLU A 40 13.62 -18.04 0.13
CA GLU A 40 14.22 -16.82 0.65
C GLU A 40 14.32 -16.89 2.18
N GLU A 41 15.53 -16.85 2.72
CA GLU A 41 15.76 -16.92 4.17
C GLU A 41 15.08 -15.76 4.91
N GLU A 42 15.05 -14.58 4.29
CA GLU A 42 14.41 -13.38 4.82
C GLU A 42 12.91 -13.57 5.13
N ALA A 43 12.21 -14.41 4.36
CA ALA A 43 10.80 -14.74 4.59
C ALA A 43 10.56 -15.45 5.93
N TYR A 44 11.57 -16.16 6.43
CA TYR A 44 11.53 -16.87 7.72
C TYR A 44 12.01 -15.99 8.89
N ASN A 45 12.86 -14.99 8.60
CA ASN A 45 13.37 -14.03 9.58
C ASN A 45 12.29 -12.98 9.94
N HIS A 46 11.44 -12.60 8.98
CA HIS A 46 10.41 -11.57 9.16
C HIS A 46 9.04 -12.14 9.58
N ARG A 47 8.99 -12.74 10.78
CA ARG A 47 7.81 -13.49 11.27
C ARG A 47 6.56 -12.66 11.54
N ASN A 48 6.72 -11.35 11.77
CA ASN A 48 5.63 -10.42 12.07
C ASN A 48 5.10 -9.74 10.79
N GLN A 49 5.30 -10.39 9.65
CA GLN A 49 4.91 -9.92 8.33
C GLN A 49 4.14 -11.05 7.63
N TYR A 50 3.04 -10.72 6.98
CA TYR A 50 2.17 -11.72 6.34
C TYR A 50 1.48 -11.18 5.09
N ASN A 51 1.11 -12.08 4.20
CA ASN A 51 0.23 -11.78 3.07
C ASN A 51 -1.22 -11.77 3.56
N PHE A 52 -1.96 -10.74 3.15
CA PHE A 52 -3.37 -10.56 3.41
C PHE A 52 -4.13 -10.68 2.09
N GLY A 53 -4.57 -11.90 1.79
CA GLY A 53 -5.00 -12.33 0.47
C GLY A 53 -3.86 -12.24 -0.54
N ASP A 54 -4.21 -12.06 -1.81
CA ASP A 54 -3.27 -12.19 -2.91
C ASP A 54 -2.60 -10.86 -3.30
N GLN A 55 -3.08 -9.74 -2.75
CA GLN A 55 -2.77 -8.40 -3.26
C GLN A 55 -2.05 -7.51 -2.25
N LEU A 56 -2.06 -7.87 -0.96
CA LEU A 56 -1.57 -7.03 0.13
C LEU A 56 -0.62 -7.78 1.05
N MET A 57 0.36 -7.06 1.57
CA MET A 57 1.33 -7.51 2.58
C MET A 57 1.24 -6.59 3.79
N VAL A 58 1.14 -7.15 4.99
CA VAL A 58 0.92 -6.40 6.22
C VAL A 58 2.04 -6.68 7.22
N ALA A 59 2.51 -5.64 7.90
CA ALA A 59 3.51 -5.74 8.96
C ALA A 59 3.03 -4.98 10.22
N PRO A 60 2.32 -5.63 11.15
CA PRO A 60 1.80 -4.93 12.33
C PRO A 60 2.91 -4.44 13.25
N ILE A 61 2.76 -3.24 13.82
CA ILE A 61 3.69 -2.74 14.85
C ILE A 61 3.25 -3.30 16.20
N THR A 62 4.11 -4.12 16.80
CA THR A 62 3.86 -4.79 18.10
C THR A 62 4.77 -4.31 19.22
N LYS A 63 5.71 -3.41 18.90
CA LYS A 63 6.62 -2.77 19.85
C LYS A 63 6.04 -1.44 20.35
N LYS A 64 6.46 -1.01 21.54
CA LYS A 64 6.08 0.29 22.10
C LYS A 64 6.57 1.42 21.20
N MET A 65 5.74 2.44 21.02
CA MET A 65 6.07 3.68 20.32
C MET A 65 7.33 4.33 20.91
N ASN A 66 8.19 4.86 20.03
CA ASN A 66 9.32 5.68 20.44
C ASN A 66 8.82 7.06 20.88
N PHE A 67 9.16 7.49 22.09
CA PHE A 67 8.69 8.74 22.67
C PHE A 67 9.27 9.97 21.94
N ASN A 68 10.54 9.95 21.55
CA ASN A 68 11.18 11.08 20.88
C ASN A 68 10.66 11.26 19.45
N LEU A 69 10.25 10.18 18.77
CA LEU A 69 9.70 10.27 17.42
C LEU A 69 8.17 10.37 17.39
N GLN A 70 7.48 9.98 18.47
CA GLN A 70 6.03 9.75 18.50
C GLN A 70 5.55 8.78 17.40
N MET A 71 6.40 7.81 17.04
CA MET A 71 6.13 6.80 16.01
C MET A 71 6.48 5.39 16.48
N GLY A 72 5.72 4.42 16.01
CA GLY A 72 6.04 3.00 16.12
C GLY A 72 6.82 2.53 14.89
N ASN A 73 7.57 1.43 15.02
CA ASN A 73 8.25 0.84 13.88
C ASN A 73 8.21 -0.68 13.87
N VAL A 74 8.43 -1.24 12.68
CA VAL A 74 8.57 -2.66 12.43
C VAL A 74 9.58 -2.86 11.30
N GLU A 75 10.37 -3.93 11.39
CA GLU A 75 11.27 -4.33 10.31
C GLU A 75 10.46 -5.09 9.26
N VAL A 76 10.57 -4.64 8.01
CA VAL A 76 9.85 -5.17 6.86
C VAL A 76 10.85 -5.59 5.81
N TRP A 77 10.76 -6.83 5.38
CA TRP A 77 11.47 -7.29 4.20
C TRP A 77 10.57 -7.11 2.99
N PHE A 78 11.02 -6.34 2.01
CA PHE A 78 10.37 -6.21 0.72
C PHE A 78 11.01 -7.20 -0.25
N PRO A 79 10.28 -8.24 -0.70
CA PRO A 79 10.75 -9.12 -1.76
C PRO A 79 11.03 -8.36 -3.05
N GLU A 80 11.72 -8.99 -4.00
CA GLU A 80 12.00 -8.39 -5.31
C GLU A 80 10.71 -7.86 -5.98
N GLY A 81 10.82 -6.64 -6.52
CA GLY A 81 9.73 -5.93 -7.19
C GLY A 81 9.61 -4.49 -6.72
N ILE A 82 8.52 -3.84 -7.12
CA ILE A 82 8.14 -2.53 -6.63
C ILE A 82 6.95 -2.71 -5.69
N TRP A 83 6.97 -2.04 -4.56
CA TRP A 83 5.93 -2.05 -3.54
C TRP A 83 5.44 -0.63 -3.28
N TYR A 84 4.20 -0.50 -2.84
CA TYR A 84 3.61 0.78 -2.50
C TYR A 84 2.92 0.67 -1.15
N ASP A 85 3.10 1.67 -0.28
CA ASP A 85 2.24 1.81 0.89
C ASP A 85 0.78 2.00 0.42
N PHE A 86 -0.11 1.16 0.94
CA PHE A 86 -1.50 1.12 0.55
C PHE A 86 -2.26 2.42 0.83
N PHE A 87 -1.86 3.15 1.87
CA PHE A 87 -2.51 4.38 2.31
C PHE A 87 -1.91 5.61 1.64
N THR A 88 -0.58 5.75 1.69
CA THR A 88 0.12 6.97 1.24
C THR A 88 0.54 6.91 -0.22
N GLY A 89 0.62 5.71 -0.81
CA GLY A 89 1.18 5.52 -2.14
C GLY A 89 2.71 5.65 -2.21
N GLN A 90 3.38 5.77 -1.06
CA GLN A 90 4.84 5.81 -0.98
C GLN A 90 5.45 4.55 -1.62
N ARG A 91 6.35 4.72 -2.59
CA ARG A 91 7.00 3.64 -3.33
C ARG A 91 8.16 3.04 -2.55
N TYR A 92 8.37 1.74 -2.63
CA TYR A 92 9.52 1.05 -2.07
C TYR A 92 10.08 0.10 -3.13
N ASP A 93 11.38 0.22 -3.42
CA ASP A 93 12.09 -0.80 -4.18
C ASP A 93 12.34 -2.03 -3.33
N GLY A 94 12.11 -3.20 -3.91
CA GLY A 94 12.24 -4.49 -3.24
C GLY A 94 13.67 -4.98 -3.13
N ASN A 95 13.81 -6.23 -2.68
CA ASN A 95 15.08 -6.88 -2.35
C ASN A 95 15.86 -6.14 -1.25
N VAL A 96 15.14 -5.69 -0.22
CA VAL A 96 15.68 -4.92 0.90
C VAL A 96 14.89 -5.19 2.18
N SER A 97 15.56 -5.11 3.32
CA SER A 97 14.92 -5.04 4.63
C SER A 97 15.04 -3.62 5.17
N LEU A 98 13.92 -3.03 5.57
CA LEU A 98 13.84 -1.65 6.05
C LEU A 98 13.02 -1.58 7.33
N LYS A 99 13.44 -0.70 8.23
CA LYS A 99 12.61 -0.31 9.36
C LYS A 99 11.60 0.73 8.88
N VAL A 100 10.31 0.41 9.02
CA VAL A 100 9.20 1.22 8.55
C VAL A 100 8.52 1.89 9.73
N TYR A 101 8.20 3.19 9.62
CA TYR A 101 7.68 4.00 10.72
C TYR A 101 6.25 4.47 10.47
N ARG A 102 5.37 4.29 11.45
CA ARG A 102 3.97 4.76 11.40
C ARG A 102 3.57 5.45 12.69
N GLU A 103 2.65 6.41 12.57
CA GLU A 103 2.01 7.01 13.74
C GLU A 103 1.08 6.01 14.45
N ILE A 104 0.63 6.33 15.67
CA ILE A 104 -0.23 5.43 16.47
C ILE A 104 -1.57 5.11 15.79
N THR A 105 -2.00 5.94 14.84
CA THR A 105 -3.25 5.79 14.09
C THR A 105 -3.07 5.06 12.75
N GLU A 106 -1.88 4.57 12.45
CA GLU A 106 -1.51 3.99 11.16
C GLU A 106 -0.96 2.56 11.32
N ILE A 107 -0.93 1.80 10.23
CA ILE A 107 -0.34 0.46 10.18
C ILE A 107 0.35 0.24 8.83
N PRO A 108 1.54 -0.36 8.78
CA PRO A 108 2.20 -0.72 7.52
C PRO A 108 1.40 -1.76 6.74
N VAL A 109 0.92 -1.36 5.56
CA VAL A 109 0.26 -2.23 4.58
C VAL A 109 0.78 -1.87 3.21
N PHE A 110 1.19 -2.87 2.44
CA PHE A 110 1.85 -2.68 1.16
C PHE A 110 1.16 -3.46 0.06
N ALA A 111 1.06 -2.86 -1.11
CA ALA A 111 0.60 -3.51 -2.33
C ALA A 111 1.79 -3.65 -3.29
N LYS A 112 1.95 -4.83 -3.89
CA LYS A 112 2.95 -5.04 -4.96
C LYS A 112 2.50 -4.30 -6.22
N ALA A 113 3.44 -3.82 -7.03
CA ALA A 113 3.13 -3.30 -8.37
C ALA A 113 2.30 -4.32 -9.16
N GLY A 114 1.29 -3.84 -9.89
CA GLY A 114 0.29 -4.67 -10.57
C GLY A 114 -0.89 -5.07 -9.68
N ALA A 115 -0.86 -4.79 -8.37
CA ALA A 115 -1.97 -5.14 -7.50
C ALA A 115 -3.26 -4.40 -7.87
N ILE A 116 -4.38 -5.13 -7.83
CA ILE A 116 -5.72 -4.62 -8.09
C ILE A 116 -6.60 -4.95 -6.89
N ILE A 117 -6.99 -3.92 -6.13
CA ILE A 117 -7.82 -4.07 -4.93
C ILE A 117 -9.24 -3.55 -5.19
N PRO A 118 -10.26 -4.43 -5.17
CA PRO A 118 -11.65 -4.01 -5.20
C PRO A 118 -12.08 -3.44 -3.84
N LEU A 119 -12.71 -2.27 -3.87
CA LEU A 119 -13.25 -1.59 -2.71
C LEU A 119 -14.71 -1.22 -2.95
N ASP A 120 -15.57 -1.40 -1.96
CA ASP A 120 -16.89 -0.79 -1.92
C ASP A 120 -16.74 0.74 -1.81
N LYS A 121 -17.33 1.46 -2.77
CA LYS A 121 -17.32 2.92 -2.80
C LYS A 121 -18.17 3.54 -1.71
N ASN A 122 -19.22 2.84 -1.26
CA ASN A 122 -20.21 3.32 -0.31
C ASN A 122 -20.32 2.40 0.92
N PRO A 123 -19.24 2.22 1.70
CA PRO A 123 -19.14 1.21 2.77
C PRO A 123 -20.11 1.41 3.94
N LEU A 124 -20.79 2.56 4.02
CA LEU A 124 -21.77 2.88 5.05
C LEU A 124 -23.20 2.52 4.64
N ILE A 125 -23.43 2.25 3.36
CA ILE A 125 -24.71 1.78 2.86
C ILE A 125 -24.76 0.26 3.08
N LYS A 126 -25.86 -0.22 3.68
CA LYS A 126 -26.05 -1.65 3.93
C LYS A 126 -26.56 -2.34 2.66
N GLU A 127 -25.65 -2.59 1.74
CA GLU A 127 -25.88 -3.45 0.59
C GLU A 127 -25.19 -4.80 0.83
N GLU A 128 -25.83 -5.90 0.42
CA GLU A 128 -25.21 -7.23 0.47
C GLU A 128 -24.12 -7.35 -0.60
N ILE A 129 -24.42 -6.81 -1.79
CA ILE A 129 -23.51 -6.71 -2.92
C ILE A 129 -23.39 -5.22 -3.28
N PRO A 130 -22.18 -4.64 -3.24
CA PRO A 130 -21.99 -3.22 -3.56
C PRO A 130 -22.44 -2.87 -4.99
N SER A 131 -23.30 -1.86 -5.09
CA SER A 131 -23.77 -1.30 -6.36
C SER A 131 -22.72 -0.45 -7.07
N GLU A 132 -21.74 0.09 -6.34
CA GLU A 132 -20.59 0.82 -6.88
C GLU A 132 -19.28 0.27 -6.30
N ILE A 133 -18.33 -0.04 -7.18
CA ILE A 133 -17.02 -0.57 -6.80
C ILE A 133 -15.89 0.34 -7.31
N ILE A 134 -14.86 0.49 -6.51
CA ILE A 134 -13.59 1.08 -6.89
C ILE A 134 -12.60 -0.05 -7.16
N TRP A 135 -11.93 0.01 -8.30
CA TRP A 135 -10.74 -0.79 -8.59
C TRP A 135 -9.51 0.09 -8.33
N LYS A 136 -8.86 -0.11 -7.18
CA LYS A 136 -7.61 0.58 -6.85
C LYS A 136 -6.43 -0.21 -7.44
N ILE A 137 -5.76 0.38 -8.42
CA ILE A 137 -4.71 -0.24 -9.22
C ILE A 137 -3.36 0.39 -8.87
N PHE A 138 -2.40 -0.47 -8.54
CA PHE A 138 -1.02 -0.08 -8.23
C PHE A 138 -0.15 -0.25 -9.47
N PRO A 139 0.45 0.84 -9.98
CA PRO A 139 1.17 0.87 -11.26
C PRO A 139 2.51 0.11 -11.19
N GLY A 140 3.16 -0.07 -12.35
CA GLY A 140 4.53 -0.56 -12.43
C GLY A 140 4.70 -2.04 -12.82
N ALA A 141 3.62 -2.82 -12.86
CA ALA A 141 3.63 -4.18 -13.40
C ALA A 141 2.22 -4.59 -13.88
N ASP A 142 2.15 -5.65 -14.66
CA ASP A 142 0.89 -6.31 -15.01
C ASP A 142 0.30 -7.00 -13.78
N GLY A 143 -1.02 -7.17 -13.77
CA GLY A 143 -1.69 -7.91 -12.70
C GLY A 143 -3.13 -8.26 -13.02
N GLU A 144 -3.67 -9.14 -12.19
CA GLU A 144 -5.07 -9.55 -12.30
C GLU A 144 -5.69 -9.78 -10.92
N TYR A 145 -7.00 -9.59 -10.86
CA TYR A 145 -7.82 -9.93 -9.71
C TYR A 145 -9.15 -10.52 -10.19
N THR A 146 -9.64 -11.52 -9.46
CA THR A 146 -10.96 -12.11 -9.70
C THR A 146 -11.86 -11.86 -8.50
N LEU A 147 -12.85 -11.00 -8.68
CA LEU A 147 -13.93 -10.78 -7.72
C LEU A 147 -14.96 -11.89 -7.86
N LEU A 148 -15.20 -12.59 -6.75
CA LEU A 148 -16.15 -13.69 -6.65
C LEU A 148 -17.37 -13.22 -5.85
N GLU A 149 -18.57 -13.49 -6.35
CA GLU A 149 -19.83 -13.13 -5.71
C GLU A 149 -20.85 -14.23 -5.99
N ASP A 150 -21.01 -15.16 -5.06
CA ASP A 150 -21.87 -16.35 -5.19
C ASP A 150 -21.78 -17.05 -6.57
N ASP A 151 -22.67 -16.70 -7.51
CA ASP A 151 -22.79 -17.28 -8.85
C ASP A 151 -22.15 -16.44 -9.98
N ASN A 152 -21.58 -15.29 -9.64
CA ASN A 152 -20.90 -14.38 -10.56
C ASN A 152 -19.39 -14.30 -10.31
N GLU A 153 -18.66 -14.07 -11.40
CA GLU A 153 -17.22 -13.89 -11.42
C GLU A 153 -16.91 -12.66 -12.27
N THR A 154 -16.20 -11.69 -11.70
CA THR A 154 -15.74 -10.49 -12.39
C THR A 154 -14.23 -10.45 -12.38
N LYS A 155 -13.61 -10.51 -13.57
CA LYS A 155 -12.17 -10.43 -13.76
C LYS A 155 -11.76 -8.99 -14.04
N ALA A 156 -10.78 -8.52 -13.29
CA ALA A 156 -10.06 -7.28 -13.52
C ALA A 156 -8.63 -7.63 -13.95
N LYS A 157 -8.20 -7.13 -15.09
CA LYS A 157 -6.84 -7.35 -15.62
C LYS A 157 -6.22 -6.03 -16.00
N PHE A 158 -4.96 -5.83 -15.62
CA PHE A 158 -4.13 -4.73 -16.06
C PHE A 158 -2.92 -5.31 -16.77
N VAL A 159 -2.84 -5.10 -18.08
CA VAL A 159 -1.79 -5.68 -18.93
C VAL A 159 -1.30 -4.63 -19.91
N GLU A 160 -0.01 -4.36 -19.92
CA GLU A 160 0.64 -3.38 -20.82
C GLU A 160 -0.07 -2.02 -20.81
N GLY A 161 -0.48 -1.53 -19.64
CA GLY A 161 -1.17 -0.25 -19.49
C GLY A 161 -2.67 -0.28 -19.83
N ILE A 162 -3.25 -1.42 -20.20
CA ILE A 162 -4.68 -1.55 -20.51
C ILE A 162 -5.39 -2.23 -19.35
N PHE A 163 -6.38 -1.55 -18.76
CA PHE A 163 -7.25 -2.12 -17.75
C PHE A 163 -8.53 -2.68 -18.38
N THR A 164 -8.86 -3.93 -18.10
CA THR A 164 -10.04 -4.61 -18.65
C THR A 164 -10.87 -5.24 -17.55
N ILE A 165 -12.19 -5.02 -17.62
CA ILE A 165 -13.20 -5.66 -16.77
C ILE A 165 -14.04 -6.61 -17.62
N THR A 166 -14.21 -7.83 -17.11
CA THR A 166 -15.10 -8.83 -17.71
C THR A 166 -15.85 -9.59 -16.61
N SER A 167 -17.17 -9.43 -16.59
CA SER A 167 -18.09 -10.19 -15.74
C SER A 167 -18.71 -11.34 -16.50
N LYS A 168 -18.89 -12.47 -15.83
CA LYS A 168 -19.58 -13.66 -16.36
C LYS A 168 -21.08 -13.39 -16.56
N GLN A 169 -21.69 -12.64 -15.65
CA GLN A 169 -23.07 -12.18 -15.75
C GLN A 169 -23.13 -10.67 -15.97
N GLU A 170 -24.10 -10.19 -16.74
CA GLU A 170 -24.35 -8.76 -16.88
C GLU A 170 -24.85 -8.18 -15.54
N THR A 171 -24.26 -7.06 -15.12
CA THR A 171 -24.66 -6.36 -13.89
C THR A 171 -24.82 -4.87 -14.18
N MET A 172 -25.66 -4.21 -13.40
CA MET A 172 -25.78 -2.74 -13.39
C MET A 172 -24.76 -2.07 -12.46
N ARG A 173 -23.75 -2.83 -11.99
CA ARG A 173 -22.72 -2.30 -11.10
C ARG A 173 -21.94 -1.19 -11.80
N LYS A 174 -21.73 -0.10 -11.07
CA LYS A 174 -20.85 0.97 -11.50
C LYS A 174 -19.42 0.69 -11.06
N HIS A 175 -18.49 0.85 -11.98
CA HIS A 175 -17.06 0.70 -11.76
C HIS A 175 -16.37 2.07 -11.82
N THR A 176 -15.64 2.38 -10.76
CA THR A 176 -14.71 3.51 -10.67
C THR A 176 -13.29 2.95 -10.67
N ILE A 177 -12.39 3.57 -11.44
CA ILE A 177 -11.00 3.13 -11.61
C ILE A 177 -10.12 4.19 -10.96
N VAL A 178 -9.36 3.76 -9.96
CA VAL A 178 -8.36 4.58 -9.29
C VAL A 178 -6.98 4.02 -9.62
N TYR A 179 -6.21 4.74 -10.43
CA TYR A 179 -4.88 4.32 -10.88
C TYR A 179 -3.84 5.27 -10.29
N GLY A 180 -2.84 4.74 -9.59
CA GLY A 180 -1.80 5.56 -8.95
C GLY A 180 -2.36 6.59 -7.97
N GLY A 181 -3.49 6.30 -7.31
CA GLY A 181 -4.14 7.21 -6.36
C GLY A 181 -5.08 8.26 -6.97
N LYS A 182 -5.17 8.34 -8.31
CA LYS A 182 -6.07 9.27 -9.02
C LYS A 182 -7.28 8.54 -9.58
N GLU A 183 -8.47 9.11 -9.41
CA GLU A 183 -9.68 8.62 -10.07
C GLU A 183 -9.64 8.99 -11.55
N ILE A 184 -9.48 8.00 -12.42
CA ILE A 184 -9.37 8.20 -13.87
C ILE A 184 -10.73 8.09 -14.55
N VAL A 185 -11.53 7.12 -14.12
CA VAL A 185 -12.85 6.85 -14.69
C VAL A 185 -13.84 6.56 -13.59
N SER A 186 -15.05 7.07 -13.72
CA SER A 186 -16.14 6.85 -12.76
C SER A 186 -17.41 6.38 -13.45
N GLY A 187 -18.12 5.44 -12.82
CA GLY A 187 -19.48 5.10 -13.20
C GLY A 187 -19.64 4.24 -14.47
N LYS A 188 -18.59 3.53 -14.92
CA LYS A 188 -18.71 2.59 -16.05
C LYS A 188 -19.55 1.39 -15.66
N ILE A 189 -20.34 0.85 -16.59
CA ILE A 189 -21.19 -0.32 -16.35
C ILE A 189 -20.87 -1.38 -17.40
N GLY A 190 -20.91 -2.65 -17.00
CA GLY A 190 -20.68 -3.79 -17.88
C GLY A 190 -19.20 -4.05 -18.17
N ASN A 191 -18.95 -4.79 -19.25
CA ASN A 191 -17.60 -5.16 -19.68
C ASN A 191 -16.97 -4.03 -20.50
N PHE A 192 -15.72 -3.68 -20.21
CA PHE A 192 -15.01 -2.61 -20.91
C PHE A 192 -13.49 -2.77 -20.78
N SER A 193 -12.78 -2.04 -21.64
CA SER A 193 -11.34 -1.83 -21.56
C SER A 193 -11.03 -0.33 -21.59
N ILE A 194 -10.05 0.11 -20.81
CA ILE A 194 -9.57 1.48 -20.71
C ILE A 194 -8.06 1.46 -20.93
N ASP A 195 -7.56 2.33 -21.80
CA ASP A 195 -6.13 2.57 -21.96
C ASP A 195 -5.67 3.57 -20.90
N LEU A 196 -4.69 3.18 -20.07
CA LEU A 196 -4.10 3.99 -19.02
C LEU A 196 -2.63 4.31 -19.31
N LYS A 197 -2.14 4.09 -20.54
CA LYS A 197 -0.72 4.34 -20.91
C LYS A 197 -0.31 5.80 -20.81
N GLU A 198 -1.24 6.72 -21.10
CA GLU A 198 -0.99 8.16 -21.01
C GLU A 198 -1.15 8.70 -19.59
N GLU A 199 -1.71 7.89 -18.67
CA GLU A 199 -1.83 8.27 -17.27
C GLU A 199 -0.49 8.02 -16.56
N GLU A 200 0.10 9.06 -15.99
CA GLU A 200 1.20 8.92 -15.06
C GLU A 200 0.68 8.21 -13.82
N GLY A 201 0.82 6.88 -13.78
CA GLY A 201 0.56 6.04 -12.61
C GLY A 201 1.55 6.35 -11.51
N GLN A 202 1.47 7.54 -10.95
CA GLN A 202 2.31 8.01 -9.88
C GLN A 202 1.40 8.53 -8.77
N PHE A 203 1.59 7.95 -7.59
CA PHE A 203 0.97 8.47 -6.38
C PHE A 203 1.52 9.86 -6.11
N ASP A 204 0.64 10.77 -5.67
CA ASP A 204 1.00 12.13 -5.26
C ASP A 204 1.72 12.13 -3.88
N TRP A 205 2.64 11.19 -3.66
CA TRP A 205 3.49 11.15 -2.49
C TRP A 205 4.61 12.18 -2.64
N ASP A 206 4.78 13.01 -1.61
CA ASP A 206 5.79 14.06 -1.59
C ASP A 206 6.73 13.88 -0.39
N PHE A 207 8.03 13.87 -0.68
CA PHE A 207 9.07 13.71 0.33
C PHE A 207 9.07 14.88 1.32
N ALA A 208 8.92 16.12 0.85
CA ALA A 208 8.98 17.30 1.72
C ALA A 208 7.82 17.34 2.72
N THR A 209 6.61 17.00 2.27
CA THR A 209 5.40 16.88 3.09
C THR A 209 5.55 15.77 4.13
N SER A 210 6.06 14.60 3.71
CA SER A 210 6.30 13.48 4.62
C SER A 210 7.38 13.79 5.66
N LEU A 211 8.46 14.45 5.25
CA LEU A 211 9.54 14.92 6.12
C LEU A 211 9.02 15.93 7.13
N PHE A 212 8.26 16.93 6.68
CA PHE A 212 7.68 17.94 7.56
C PHE A 212 6.78 17.30 8.62
N ARG A 213 5.83 16.45 8.22
CA ARG A 213 4.92 15.75 9.16
C ARG A 213 5.69 14.95 10.21
N ARG A 214 6.75 14.25 9.78
CA ARG A 214 7.60 13.44 10.67
C ARG A 214 8.37 14.27 11.69
N LEU A 215 8.92 15.41 11.27
CA LEU A 215 9.62 16.32 12.18
C LEU A 215 8.67 17.10 13.10
N ASP A 216 7.47 17.43 12.61
CA ASP A 216 6.46 18.17 13.39
C ASP A 216 6.07 17.42 14.66
N ILE A 217 5.78 16.11 14.54
CA ILE A 217 5.37 15.27 15.67
C ILE A 217 6.53 14.82 16.58
N ALA A 218 7.78 14.88 16.11
CA ALA A 218 8.92 14.42 16.89
C ALA A 218 9.16 15.32 18.12
N GLU A 219 9.37 14.75 19.30
CA GLU A 219 9.76 15.46 20.51
C GLU A 219 11.28 15.70 20.55
N ILE A 220 11.76 16.51 19.61
CA ILE A 220 13.16 16.98 19.52
C ILE A 220 13.20 18.52 19.48
N ASP A 221 14.40 19.09 19.65
CA ASP A 221 14.57 20.54 19.69
C ASP A 221 14.14 21.22 18.38
N TYR A 222 13.51 22.38 18.47
CA TYR A 222 13.00 23.10 17.31
C TYR A 222 14.11 23.52 16.34
N GLU A 223 15.27 23.95 16.85
CA GLU A 223 16.40 24.34 16.00
C GLU A 223 16.92 23.13 15.22
N GLU A 224 16.93 21.95 15.83
CA GLU A 224 17.30 20.70 15.16
C GLU A 224 16.32 20.34 14.03
N LYS A 225 14.99 20.43 14.29
CA LYS A 225 13.96 20.21 13.27
C LYS A 225 14.14 21.14 12.06
N ASP A 226 14.30 22.43 12.32
CA ASP A 226 14.42 23.45 11.28
C ASP A 226 15.69 23.23 10.44
N GLN A 227 16.82 22.90 11.08
CA GLN A 227 18.06 22.58 10.38
C GLN A 227 17.92 21.35 9.48
N ILE A 228 17.30 20.27 9.97
CA ILE A 228 17.07 19.04 9.18
C ILE A 228 16.17 19.35 7.99
N LEU A 229 15.04 20.01 8.23
CA LEU A 229 14.07 20.36 7.20
C LEU A 229 14.71 21.22 6.10
N GLN A 230 15.43 22.28 6.48
CA GLN A 230 16.13 23.16 5.53
C GLN A 230 17.17 22.40 4.71
N LYS A 231 18.03 21.61 5.36
CA LYS A 231 19.09 20.88 4.66
C LYS A 231 18.53 19.84 3.70
N LEU A 232 17.60 19.00 4.13
CA LEU A 232 17.02 17.97 3.27
C LEU A 232 16.15 18.53 2.15
N SER A 233 15.56 19.71 2.34
CA SER A 233 14.82 20.42 1.28
C SER A 233 15.75 21.07 0.24
N LEU A 234 16.95 21.50 0.64
CA LEU A 234 17.92 22.14 -0.26
C LEU A 234 18.76 21.12 -1.04
N ILE A 235 19.11 19.99 -0.43
CA ILE A 235 19.92 18.95 -1.06
C ILE A 235 19.04 18.14 -2.01
N LYS A 236 19.28 18.25 -3.32
CA LYS A 236 18.56 17.47 -4.35
C LYS A 236 19.20 16.13 -4.70
N GLU A 237 20.50 15.98 -4.42
CA GLU A 237 21.25 14.77 -4.75
C GLU A 237 21.09 13.72 -3.65
N TYR A 238 20.57 12.55 -4.01
CA TYR A 238 20.30 11.43 -3.10
C TYR A 238 21.52 11.09 -2.21
N ASP A 239 22.70 10.94 -2.80
CA ASP A 239 23.92 10.57 -2.06
C ASP A 239 24.30 11.61 -0.99
N LYS A 240 24.03 12.89 -1.25
CA LYS A 240 24.27 13.98 -0.30
C LYS A 240 23.20 14.01 0.80
N GLN A 241 21.95 13.65 0.49
CA GLN A 241 20.90 13.49 1.50
C GLN A 241 21.23 12.32 2.44
N VAL A 242 21.66 11.17 1.89
CA VAL A 242 22.13 10.02 2.70
C VAL A 242 23.32 10.43 3.57
N ALA A 243 24.31 11.12 3.00
CA ALA A 243 25.48 11.57 3.75
C ALA A 243 25.09 12.50 4.91
N TYR A 244 24.11 13.38 4.71
CA TYR A 244 23.61 14.25 5.78
C TYR A 244 22.83 13.48 6.85
N ILE A 245 21.93 12.57 6.47
CA ILE A 245 21.16 11.76 7.42
C ILE A 245 22.12 10.99 8.35
N LYS A 246 23.21 10.43 7.81
CA LYS A 246 24.26 9.75 8.59
C LYS A 246 25.04 10.62 9.58
N THR A 247 24.87 11.94 9.53
CA THR A 247 25.48 12.86 10.51
C THR A 247 24.60 13.11 11.73
N ILE A 248 23.35 12.63 11.71
CA ILE A 248 22.40 12.79 12.81
C ILE A 248 22.78 11.83 13.94
N GLU A 249 22.99 12.36 15.15
CA GLU A 249 23.44 11.56 16.30
C GLU A 249 22.34 10.62 16.83
N ASN A 250 21.07 11.00 16.67
CA ASN A 250 19.93 10.20 17.09
C ASN A 250 19.65 9.08 16.06
N ALA A 251 20.13 7.87 16.35
CA ALA A 251 20.01 6.70 15.48
C ALA A 251 18.55 6.38 15.07
N GLU A 252 17.56 6.62 15.94
CA GLU A 252 16.16 6.35 15.59
C GLU A 252 15.61 7.40 14.63
N LEU A 253 16.01 8.66 14.78
CA LEU A 253 15.68 9.71 13.82
C LEU A 253 16.39 9.48 12.48
N GLU A 254 17.65 9.07 12.51
CA GLU A 254 18.41 8.67 11.32
C GLU A 254 17.67 7.58 10.53
N ASP A 255 17.37 6.45 11.17
CA ASP A 255 16.65 5.33 10.57
C ASP A 255 15.30 5.76 9.98
N SER A 256 14.57 6.62 10.71
CA SER A 256 13.27 7.12 10.28
C SER A 256 13.37 8.04 9.07
N LEU A 257 14.38 8.90 9.00
CA LEU A 257 14.60 9.74 7.82
C LEU A 257 15.11 8.93 6.63
N PHE A 258 15.89 7.88 6.89
CA PHE A 258 16.38 6.97 5.86
C PHE A 258 15.22 6.23 5.16
N GLU A 259 14.20 5.79 5.90
CA GLU A 259 12.98 5.21 5.31
C GLU A 259 12.32 6.16 4.30
N LEU A 260 12.11 7.44 4.67
CA LEU A 260 11.52 8.43 3.75
C LEU A 260 12.38 8.68 2.52
N LEU A 261 13.69 8.70 2.69
CA LEU A 261 14.60 8.95 1.60
C LEU A 261 14.65 7.77 0.64
N TYR A 262 14.60 6.53 1.15
CA TYR A 262 14.60 5.32 0.33
C TYR A 262 13.45 5.29 -0.67
N SER A 263 12.26 5.73 -0.25
CA SER A 263 11.07 5.73 -1.11
C SER A 263 11.04 6.80 -2.20
N GLY A 264 11.93 7.80 -2.11
CA GLY A 264 12.02 8.90 -3.07
C GLY A 264 13.00 8.67 -4.22
N LYS A 265 13.50 7.44 -4.39
CA LYS A 265 14.42 7.05 -5.47
C LYS A 265 13.73 6.89 -6.82
#